data_AF-A0A7J6U0Y5-F1
#
_entry.id   AF-A0A7J6U0Y5-F1
#
_cell.length_a   1.000
_cell.length_b   1.000
_cell.length_c   1.000
_cell.angle_alpha   90.00
_cell.angle_beta   90.00
_cell.angle_gamma   90.00
#
_symmetry.space_group_name_H-M   'P 1'
#
loop_
_entity.id
_entity.type
_entity.pdbx_description
1 polymer ?
#
loop_
_entity_poly.entity_id
_entity_poly.type
_entity_poly.pdbx_seq_one_letter_code
_entity_poly.pdbx_strand_id
1 'polypeptide(L)'
;KIVAGYMKALEDINKFLPEIAENIDPNDQDQLLRTVRASIDTKFANRWGSMISELALKAAQVVKIDRPGSQPEIDFKRYAKVEKIPGGDLSMCRVLDGVMLNKDVTNGRMRRFIR
;
A
#
# COMPACT_ATOMS: atom_id res chain seq x y z
N LYS A 1 23.55 33.67 -0.85
CA LYS A 1 24.04 33.08 -2.12
C LYS A 1 23.82 31.57 -2.18
N ILE A 2 24.22 30.79 -1.16
CA ILE A 2 24.04 29.33 -1.12
C ILE A 2 22.56 28.91 -1.14
N VAL A 3 21.71 29.48 -0.27
CA VAL A 3 20.27 29.16 -0.22
C VAL A 3 19.56 29.42 -1.55
N ALA A 4 19.82 30.58 -2.17
CA ALA A 4 19.27 30.90 -3.49
C ALA A 4 19.72 29.91 -4.58
N GLY A 5 20.97 29.41 -4.48
CA GLY A 5 21.48 28.36 -5.36
C GLY A 5 20.69 27.05 -5.20
N TYR A 6 20.42 26.61 -3.96
CA TYR A 6 19.62 25.41 -3.71
C TYR A 6 18.17 25.54 -4.21
N MET A 7 17.54 26.71 -4.04
CA MET A 7 16.18 26.94 -4.55
C MET A 7 16.14 26.88 -6.08
N LYS A 8 17.13 27.46 -6.75
CA LYS A 8 17.24 27.37 -8.21
C LYS A 8 17.48 25.94 -8.68
N ALA A 9 18.36 25.20 -8.01
CA ALA A 9 18.59 23.79 -8.32
C ALA A 9 17.33 22.94 -8.14
N LEU A 10 16.51 23.22 -7.11
CA LEU A 10 15.23 22.55 -6.91
C LEU A 10 14.25 22.83 -8.05
N GLU A 11 14.16 24.08 -8.51
CA GLU A 11 13.33 24.44 -9.66
C GLU A 11 13.78 23.72 -10.94
N ASP A 12 15.08 23.61 -11.17
CA ASP A 12 15.62 22.93 -12.34
C ASP A 12 15.35 21.41 -12.26
N ILE A 13 15.57 20.78 -11.10
CA ILE A 13 15.29 19.34 -10.90
C ILE A 13 13.82 19.02 -11.15
N ASN A 14 12.89 19.87 -10.68
CA ASN A 14 11.46 19.65 -10.91
C ASN A 14 11.06 19.76 -12.39
N LYS A 15 11.83 20.46 -13.22
CA LYS A 15 11.61 20.50 -14.68
C LYS A 15 12.20 19.28 -15.38
N PHE A 16 13.34 18.78 -14.93
CA PHE A 16 14.02 17.62 -15.53
C PHE A 16 13.39 16.27 -15.13
N LEU A 17 12.88 16.12 -13.91
CA LEU A 17 12.31 14.84 -13.44
C LEU A 17 11.17 14.30 -14.33
N PRO A 18 10.21 15.12 -14.82
CA PRO A 18 9.19 14.66 -15.75
C PRO A 18 9.74 14.18 -17.11
N GLU A 19 10.87 14.71 -17.57
CA GLU A 19 11.47 14.34 -18.87
C GLU A 19 12.04 12.92 -18.86
N ILE A 20 12.49 12.46 -17.69
CA ILE A 20 13.05 11.11 -17.48
C ILE A 20 12.04 10.12 -16.89
N ALA A 21 10.85 10.57 -16.51
CA ALA A 21 9.84 9.74 -15.87
C ALA A 21 9.14 8.84 -16.89
N GLU A 22 9.06 7.54 -16.59
CA GLU A 22 8.28 6.58 -17.39
C GLU A 22 6.84 6.49 -16.87
N ASN A 23 5.87 6.51 -17.78
CA ASN A 23 4.46 6.33 -17.44
C ASN A 23 4.15 4.84 -17.19
N ILE A 24 3.46 4.57 -16.08
CA ILE A 24 3.04 3.22 -15.67
C ILE A 24 1.51 3.16 -15.74
N ASP A 25 0.96 2.07 -16.29
CA ASP A 25 -0.48 1.84 -16.27
C ASP A 25 -0.94 1.36 -14.87
N PRO A 26 -1.81 2.09 -14.17
CA PRO A 26 -2.31 1.69 -12.86
C PRO A 26 -3.23 0.45 -12.88
N ASN A 27 -3.64 -0.03 -14.06
CA ASN A 27 -4.45 -1.23 -14.20
C ASN A 27 -3.62 -2.49 -14.51
N ASP A 28 -2.35 -2.33 -14.90
CA ASP A 28 -1.42 -3.44 -15.12
C ASP A 28 -0.82 -3.90 -13.78
N GLN A 29 -1.38 -4.98 -13.25
CA GLN A 29 -0.92 -5.56 -11.98
C GLN A 29 0.53 -6.04 -12.03
N ASP A 30 0.99 -6.58 -13.16
CA ASP A 30 2.34 -7.10 -13.28
C ASP A 30 3.36 -5.96 -13.32
N GLN A 31 3.04 -4.86 -14.02
CA GLN A 31 3.88 -3.67 -14.04
C GLN A 31 3.96 -3.04 -12.65
N LEU A 32 2.84 -2.92 -11.93
CA LEU A 32 2.82 -2.43 -10.56
C LEU A 32 3.61 -3.33 -9.61
N LEU A 33 3.46 -4.66 -9.73
CA LEU A 33 4.17 -5.61 -8.89
C LEU A 33 5.70 -5.53 -9.09
N ARG A 34 6.17 -5.34 -10.32
CA ARG A 34 7.60 -5.11 -10.62
C ARG A 34 8.12 -3.85 -9.92
N THR A 35 7.37 -2.75 -9.98
CA THR A 35 7.75 -1.48 -9.33
C THR A 35 7.81 -1.63 -7.80
N VAL A 36 6.85 -2.32 -7.21
CA VAL A 36 6.83 -2.57 -5.76
C VAL A 36 7.99 -3.49 -5.34
N ARG A 37 8.29 -4.54 -6.12
CA ARG A 37 9.43 -5.44 -5.89
C ARG A 37 10.77 -4.71 -5.90
N ALA A 38 10.99 -3.79 -6.84
CA ALA A 38 12.22 -2.99 -6.89
C ALA A 38 12.53 -2.26 -5.57
N SER A 39 11.49 -1.88 -4.81
CA SER A 39 11.62 -1.24 -3.50
C SER A 39 11.79 -2.22 -2.33
N ILE A 40 11.46 -3.50 -2.48
CA ILE A 40 11.38 -4.50 -1.40
C ILE A 40 12.53 -5.51 -1.47
N ASP A 41 12.96 -5.89 -2.67
CA ASP A 41 13.91 -7.00 -2.90
C ASP A 41 15.30 -6.75 -2.30
N THR A 42 15.67 -5.49 -2.08
CA THR A 42 16.94 -5.10 -1.44
C THR A 42 16.88 -5.12 0.10
N LYS A 43 15.77 -5.57 0.69
CA LYS A 43 15.53 -5.56 2.14
C LYS A 43 15.39 -7.00 2.67
N PHE A 44 15.39 -7.12 4.01
CA PHE A 44 15.15 -8.40 4.71
C PHE A 44 13.87 -9.12 4.24
N ALA A 45 12.87 -8.35 3.81
CA ALA A 45 11.62 -8.80 3.22
C ALA A 45 11.78 -9.72 1.99
N ASN A 46 12.90 -9.66 1.27
CA ASN A 46 13.16 -10.50 0.09
C ASN A 46 13.20 -12.01 0.41
N ARG A 47 13.45 -12.39 1.67
CA ARG A 47 13.44 -13.81 2.10
C ARG A 47 12.09 -14.50 1.88
N TRP A 48 11.01 -13.73 1.77
CA TRP A 48 9.67 -14.23 1.53
C TRP A 48 9.21 -14.05 0.08
N GLY A 49 10.16 -13.80 -0.83
CA GLY A 49 9.92 -13.65 -2.26
C GLY A 49 8.91 -12.55 -2.55
N SER A 50 7.91 -12.86 -3.38
CA SER A 50 6.91 -11.90 -3.84
C SER A 50 5.76 -11.64 -2.88
N MET A 51 5.62 -12.44 -1.83
CA MET A 51 4.44 -12.42 -0.96
C MET A 51 4.20 -11.04 -0.33
N ILE A 52 5.26 -10.37 0.13
CA ILE A 52 5.16 -9.05 0.75
C ILE A 52 4.76 -7.99 -0.29
N SER A 53 5.29 -8.09 -1.51
CA SER A 53 4.94 -7.19 -2.60
C SER A 53 3.49 -7.37 -3.06
N GLU A 54 3.00 -8.61 -3.09
CA GLU A 54 1.61 -8.93 -3.41
C GLU A 54 0.65 -8.41 -2.33
N LEU A 55 0.99 -8.59 -1.05
CA LEU A 55 0.22 -8.03 0.06
C LEU A 55 0.18 -6.50 0.01
N ALA A 56 1.31 -5.85 -0.29
CA ALA A 56 1.38 -4.40 -0.41
C ALA A 56 0.51 -3.87 -1.56
N LEU A 57 0.57 -4.50 -2.73
CA LEU A 57 -0.24 -4.14 -3.89
C LEU A 57 -1.73 -4.31 -3.59
N LYS A 58 -2.11 -5.45 -3.00
CA LYS A 58 -3.50 -5.72 -2.60
C LYS A 58 -4.00 -4.70 -1.56
N ALA A 59 -3.17 -4.34 -0.59
CA ALA A 59 -3.53 -3.32 0.41
C ALA A 59 -3.78 -1.96 -0.24
N ALA A 60 -2.93 -1.53 -1.18
CA ALA A 60 -3.09 -0.29 -1.91
C ALA A 60 -4.39 -0.26 -2.73
N GLN A 61 -4.74 -1.38 -3.39
CA GLN A 61 -5.98 -1.51 -4.15
C GLN A 61 -7.23 -1.46 -3.26
N VAL A 62 -7.21 -2.11 -2.10
CA VAL A 62 -8.35 -2.11 -1.17
C VAL A 62 -8.63 -0.72 -0.60
N VAL A 63 -7.60 0.07 -0.30
CA VAL A 63 -7.79 1.43 0.24
C VAL A 63 -7.98 2.50 -0.82
N LYS A 64 -7.88 2.15 -2.11
CA LYS A 64 -8.06 3.08 -3.22
C LYS A 64 -9.52 3.50 -3.30
N ILE A 65 -9.76 4.81 -3.23
CA ILE A 65 -11.09 5.39 -3.41
C ILE A 65 -11.12 6.13 -4.74
N ASP A 66 -11.88 5.57 -5.68
CA ASP A 66 -12.14 6.20 -6.96
C ASP A 66 -13.25 7.25 -6.81
N ARG A 67 -12.91 8.51 -7.00
CA ARG A 67 -13.85 9.64 -6.96
C ARG A 67 -14.13 10.11 -8.39
N PRO A 68 -15.40 10.15 -8.84
CA PRO A 68 -15.74 10.63 -10.18
C PRO A 68 -15.25 12.07 -10.39
N GLY A 69 -14.38 12.27 -11.39
CA GLY A 69 -13.86 13.60 -11.74
C GLY A 69 -12.65 14.08 -10.93
N SER A 70 -12.09 13.28 -10.03
CA SER A 70 -10.81 13.58 -9.36
C SER A 70 -9.81 12.44 -9.48
N GLN A 71 -8.55 12.71 -9.17
CA GLN A 71 -7.55 11.65 -9.05
C GLN A 71 -7.96 10.65 -7.95
N PRO A 72 -7.63 9.36 -8.11
CA PRO A 72 -7.89 8.35 -7.10
C PRO A 72 -7.17 8.71 -5.79
N GLU A 73 -7.88 8.60 -4.67
CA GLU A 73 -7.32 8.88 -3.34
C GLU A 73 -6.85 7.58 -2.69
N ILE A 74 -5.62 7.60 -2.17
CA ILE A 74 -5.03 6.48 -1.42
C ILE A 74 -4.50 7.04 -0.10
N ASP A 75 -5.22 6.81 1.01
CA ASP A 75 -4.80 7.21 2.37
C ASP A 75 -4.56 5.98 3.25
N PHE A 76 -3.29 5.58 3.33
CA PHE A 76 -2.88 4.48 4.21
C PHE A 76 -3.04 4.79 5.69
N LYS A 77 -2.87 6.05 6.10
CA LYS A 77 -2.85 6.40 7.52
C LYS A 77 -4.23 6.27 8.15
N ARG A 78 -5.29 6.61 7.41
CA ARG A 78 -6.66 6.57 7.90
C ARG A 78 -7.36 5.25 7.59
N TYR A 79 -7.11 4.66 6.43
CA TYR A 79 -7.88 3.50 5.96
C TYR A 79 -7.16 2.16 6.11
N ALA A 80 -5.81 2.13 6.21
CA ALA A 80 -5.07 0.89 6.41
C ALA A 80 -4.66 0.71 7.88
N LYS A 81 -5.41 -0.12 8.61
CA LYS A 81 -5.03 -0.55 9.96
C LYS A 81 -4.24 -1.86 9.90
N VAL A 82 -2.98 -1.83 10.36
CA VAL A 82 -2.15 -3.04 10.47
C VAL A 82 -2.32 -3.64 11.87
N GLU A 83 -2.84 -4.87 11.94
CA GLU A 83 -2.95 -5.63 13.18
C GLU A 83 -1.93 -6.77 13.23
N LYS A 84 -1.15 -6.82 14.30
CA LYS A 84 -0.16 -7.87 14.55
C LYS A 84 -0.78 -8.93 15.44
N ILE A 85 -1.10 -10.09 14.86
CA ILE A 85 -1.65 -11.24 15.58
C ILE A 85 -0.49 -12.20 15.89
N PRO A 86 -0.21 -12.52 17.17
CA PRO A 86 0.84 -13.47 17.50
C PRO A 86 0.43 -14.90 17.12
N GLY A 87 1.40 -15.68 16.64
CA GLY A 87 1.19 -17.05 16.17
C GLY A 87 0.94 -17.13 14.66
N GLY A 88 0.85 -18.36 14.14
CA GLY A 88 0.76 -18.63 12.71
C GLY A 88 2.08 -18.47 11.97
N ASP A 89 2.02 -18.59 10.65
CA ASP A 89 3.15 -18.39 9.73
C ASP A 89 2.90 -17.15 8.86
N LEU A 90 3.97 -16.56 8.31
CA LEU A 90 3.85 -15.35 7.48
C LEU A 90 3.03 -15.60 6.20
N SER A 91 3.02 -16.85 5.72
CA SER A 91 2.18 -17.32 4.63
C SER A 91 0.66 -17.17 4.90
N MET A 92 0.25 -17.06 6.17
CA MET A 92 -1.14 -16.89 6.58
C MET A 92 -1.58 -15.42 6.63
N CYS A 93 -0.64 -14.48 6.47
CA CYS A 93 -0.96 -13.06 6.43
C CYS A 93 -1.83 -12.73 5.21
N ARG A 94 -2.85 -11.90 5.43
CA ARG A 94 -3.78 -11.50 4.36
C ARG A 94 -4.24 -10.07 4.55
N VAL A 95 -4.56 -9.42 3.44
CA VAL A 95 -5.31 -8.17 3.42
C VAL A 95 -6.79 -8.51 3.56
N LEU A 96 -7.42 -7.98 4.61
CA LEU A 96 -8.86 -8.07 4.83
C LEU A 96 -9.52 -6.82 4.23
N ASP A 97 -10.53 -7.02 3.39
CA ASP A 97 -11.41 -5.94 2.95
C ASP A 97 -12.48 -5.71 4.01
N GLY A 98 -12.18 -4.81 4.95
CA GLY A 98 -13.03 -4.52 6.10
C GLY A 98 -12.24 -4.24 7.37
N VAL A 99 -12.96 -4.16 8.49
CA VAL A 99 -12.37 -3.81 9.79
C VAL A 99 -12.33 -5.03 10.70
N MET A 100 -11.15 -5.35 11.21
CA MET A 100 -10.99 -6.35 12.26
C MET A 100 -11.23 -5.72 13.63
N LEU A 101 -12.15 -6.31 14.39
CA LEU A 101 -12.43 -5.94 15.77
C LEU A 101 -12.04 -7.09 16.69
N ASN A 102 -11.17 -6.82 17.66
CA ASN A 102 -10.82 -7.78 18.71
C ASN A 102 -11.83 -7.69 19.87
N LYS A 103 -13.10 -7.96 19.56
CA LYS A 103 -14.21 -8.03 20.52
C LYS A 103 -15.15 -9.15 20.11
N ASP A 104 -15.58 -9.93 21.10
CA ASP A 104 -16.55 -11.02 20.93
C ASP A 104 -17.97 -10.56 21.29
N VAL A 105 -18.97 -11.38 20.97
CA VAL A 105 -20.37 -11.18 21.35
C VAL A 105 -20.53 -11.15 22.88
N THR A 106 -21.45 -10.33 23.36
CA THR A 106 -21.64 -10.11 24.81
C THR A 106 -22.40 -11.24 25.50
N ASN A 107 -23.24 -11.97 24.77
CA ASN A 107 -24.04 -13.08 25.29
C ASN A 107 -23.88 -14.31 24.40
N GLY A 108 -23.60 -15.47 25.00
CA GLY A 108 -23.40 -16.73 24.28
C GLY A 108 -24.61 -17.22 23.48
N ARG A 109 -25.83 -16.73 23.77
CA ARG A 109 -27.04 -17.01 22.98
C ARG A 109 -27.22 -16.10 21.76
N MET A 110 -26.40 -15.06 21.60
CA MET A 110 -26.42 -14.23 20.39
C MET A 110 -25.86 -15.01 19.21
N ARG A 111 -26.49 -14.85 18.05
CA ARG A 111 -26.01 -15.46 16.80
C ARG A 111 -24.66 -14.85 16.42
N ARG A 112 -23.66 -15.72 16.19
CA ARG A 112 -22.28 -15.31 15.84
C ARG A 112 -22.07 -14.94 14.38
N PHE A 113 -22.93 -15.46 13.49
CA PHE A 113 -22.86 -15.19 12.06
C PHE A 113 -24.26 -14.84 11.57
N ILE A 114 -24.36 -13.71 10.88
CA ILE A 114 -25.58 -13.25 10.21
C ILE A 114 -25.25 -13.29 8.72
N ARG A 115 -26.03 -14.07 7.98
CA ARG A 115 -25.94 -14.17 6.52
C ARG A 115 -27.10 -13.43 5.89
#